data_AF-A0A931WPL0-F1
#
_entry.id   AF-A0A931WPL0-F1
#
_cell.length_a   1.000
_cell.length_b   1.000
_cell.length_c   1.000
_cell.angle_alpha   90.00
_cell.angle_beta   90.00
_cell.angle_gamma   90.00
#
_symmetry.space_group_name_H-M   'P 1'
#
loop_
_entity.id
_entity.type
_entity.pdbx_description
1 polymer ?
#
loop_
_entity_poly.entity_id
_entity_poly.type
_entity_poly.pdbx_seq_one_letter_code
_entity_poly.pdbx_strand_id
1 'polypeptide(L)'
;MQVAKLEQTLRGYTSDPRILALFYDGAARGLRSLGRNEVAATELEESAKAERLKWLQTLEAQKQYKEALGWDRDHKLLKWEERKALAREGCQQLMRGKHYYDALRLAREESLPDCAREAAVQYVEDHLTTSRMSSDLLGILRRELHGDSAVRKQVARAMFADMVCHETNHEDHLLVLVGEFRDCFSDAEAELAEFLKRAAKDRPRR
;
A
#
# COMPACT_ATOMS: atom_id res chain seq x y z
N MET A 1 2.22 30.79 33.86
CA MET A 1 3.14 31.90 33.50
C MET A 1 4.49 31.42 32.93
N GLN A 2 5.10 30.32 33.39
CA GLN A 2 6.40 29.85 32.86
C GLN A 2 6.32 29.16 31.47
N VAL A 3 5.27 28.37 31.18
CA VAL A 3 5.13 27.64 29.91
C VAL A 3 4.97 28.59 28.71
N ALA A 4 4.12 29.62 28.81
CA ALA A 4 3.94 30.61 27.74
C ALA A 4 5.23 31.37 27.38
N LYS A 5 6.08 31.70 28.38
CA LYS A 5 7.37 32.35 28.14
C LYS A 5 8.37 31.41 27.46
N LEU A 6 8.37 30.13 27.85
CA LEU A 6 9.19 29.11 27.21
C LEU A 6 8.72 28.84 25.77
N GLU A 7 7.41 28.79 25.53
CA GLU A 7 6.83 28.67 24.19
C GLU A 7 7.26 29.84 23.30
N GLN A 8 7.10 31.08 23.77
CA GLN A 8 7.50 32.28 23.01
C GLN A 8 8.99 32.25 22.68
N THR A 9 9.82 31.81 23.63
CA THR A 9 11.25 31.65 23.42
C THR A 9 11.53 30.57 22.38
N LEU A 10 10.91 29.39 22.49
CA LEU A 10 11.06 28.28 21.56
C LEU A 10 10.64 28.66 20.14
N ARG A 11 9.51 29.38 19.98
CA ARG A 11 9.05 29.90 18.68
C ARG A 11 10.01 30.91 18.07
N GLY A 12 10.84 31.57 18.87
CA GLY A 12 11.95 32.40 18.39
C GLY A 12 13.11 31.61 17.76
N TYR A 13 13.21 30.31 18.03
CA TYR A 13 14.27 29.43 17.51
C TYR A 13 13.77 28.41 16.48
N THR A 14 12.49 28.02 16.54
CA THR A 14 11.92 27.04 15.62
C THR A 14 10.45 27.32 15.31
N SER A 15 10.09 27.13 14.04
CA SER A 15 8.70 27.06 13.57
C SER A 15 8.29 25.63 13.21
N ASP A 16 9.15 24.64 13.44
CA ASP A 16 8.90 23.24 13.11
C ASP A 16 7.75 22.69 13.98
N PRO A 17 6.59 22.34 13.37
CA PRO A 17 5.43 21.88 14.13
C PRO A 17 5.72 20.59 14.92
N ARG A 18 6.69 19.76 14.50
CA ARG A 18 7.06 18.53 15.22
C ARG A 18 7.74 18.86 16.55
N ILE A 19 8.65 19.81 16.54
CA ILE A 19 9.37 20.24 17.75
C ILE A 19 8.41 20.91 18.73
N LEU A 20 7.50 21.74 18.19
CA LEU A 20 6.47 22.41 18.99
C LEU A 20 5.47 21.40 19.60
N ALA A 21 5.05 20.38 18.85
CA ALA A 21 4.20 19.32 19.39
C ALA A 21 4.86 18.58 20.57
N LEU A 22 6.13 18.20 20.43
CA LEU A 22 6.90 17.54 21.50
C LEU A 22 7.05 18.41 22.75
N PHE A 23 7.25 19.72 22.56
CA PHE A 23 7.32 20.67 23.66
C PHE A 23 6.00 20.68 24.46
N TYR A 24 4.86 20.79 23.77
CA TYR A 24 3.56 20.80 24.42
C TYR A 24 3.24 19.48 25.14
N ASP A 25 3.57 18.33 24.54
CA ASP A 25 3.43 17.02 25.21
C ASP A 25 4.28 16.91 26.48
N GLY A 26 5.51 17.42 26.43
CA GLY A 26 6.41 17.46 27.58
C GLY A 26 5.83 18.33 28.70
N ALA A 27 5.34 19.52 28.35
CA ALA A 27 4.73 20.44 29.30
C ALA A 27 3.45 19.86 29.93
N ALA A 28 2.56 19.26 29.13
CA ALA A 28 1.33 18.62 29.62
C ALA A 28 1.62 17.47 30.59
N ARG A 29 2.56 16.57 30.22
CA ARG A 29 2.99 15.46 31.08
C ARG A 29 3.59 15.95 32.40
N GLY A 30 4.39 17.02 32.36
CA GLY A 30 4.95 17.64 33.55
C GLY A 30 3.88 18.22 34.48
N LEU A 31 2.83 18.83 33.95
CA LEU A 31 1.71 19.32 34.76
C LEU A 31 0.93 18.16 35.41
N ARG A 32 0.63 17.11 34.64
CA ARG A 32 -0.06 15.91 35.14
C ARG A 32 0.73 15.20 36.24
N SER A 33 2.05 15.01 36.07
CA SER A 33 2.88 14.32 37.06
C SER A 33 2.97 15.07 38.40
N LEU A 34 2.82 16.38 38.38
CA LEU A 34 2.77 17.22 39.57
C LEU A 34 1.37 17.32 40.20
N GLY A 35 0.35 16.70 39.59
CA GLY A 35 -1.04 16.79 40.04
C GLY A 35 -1.62 18.20 39.96
N ARG A 36 -1.14 19.02 39.01
CA ARG A 36 -1.49 20.45 38.92
C ARG A 36 -2.25 20.76 37.64
N ASN A 37 -3.31 21.57 37.78
CA ASN A 37 -4.00 22.27 36.69
C ASN A 37 -4.33 21.38 35.49
N GLU A 38 -5.21 20.40 35.68
CA GLU A 38 -5.66 19.48 34.63
C GLU A 38 -6.19 20.20 33.38
N VAL A 39 -6.86 21.34 33.57
CA VAL A 39 -7.33 22.20 32.46
C VAL A 39 -6.16 22.67 31.60
N ALA A 40 -5.10 23.19 32.21
CA ALA A 40 -3.92 23.65 31.48
C ALA A 40 -3.15 22.50 30.82
N ALA A 41 -3.13 21.31 31.44
CA ALA A 41 -2.55 20.12 30.81
C ALA A 41 -3.33 19.71 29.55
N THR A 42 -4.66 19.81 29.59
CA THR A 42 -5.55 19.49 28.47
C THR A 42 -5.40 20.51 27.33
N GLU A 43 -5.29 21.81 27.65
CA GLU A 43 -5.04 22.87 26.66
C GLU A 43 -3.70 22.67 25.91
N LEU A 44 -2.67 22.18 26.62
CA LEU A 44 -1.38 21.86 26.01
C LEU A 44 -1.47 20.63 25.11
N GLU A 45 -2.27 19.62 25.47
CA GLU A 45 -2.49 18.44 24.61
C GLU A 45 -3.22 18.82 23.31
N GLU A 46 -4.22 19.71 23.38
CA GLU A 46 -4.86 20.27 22.19
C GLU A 46 -3.89 21.10 21.36
N SER A 47 -3.01 21.86 22.00
CA SER A 47 -1.93 22.60 21.32
C SER A 47 -0.95 21.65 20.60
N ALA A 48 -0.56 20.55 21.26
CA ALA A 48 0.28 19.51 20.66
C ALA A 48 -0.41 18.89 19.43
N LYS A 49 -1.69 18.54 19.57
CA LYS A 49 -2.50 18.00 18.47
C LYS A 49 -2.60 18.97 17.29
N ALA A 50 -2.79 20.27 17.55
CA ALA A 50 -2.82 21.29 16.50
C ALA A 50 -1.49 21.37 15.72
N GLU A 51 -0.35 21.32 16.40
CA GLU A 51 0.95 21.31 15.72
C GLU A 51 1.20 20.00 14.93
N ARG A 52 0.76 18.84 15.44
CA ARG A 52 0.82 17.57 14.69
C ARG A 52 -0.03 17.61 13.42
N LEU A 53 -1.22 18.22 13.47
CA LEU A 53 -2.07 18.42 12.30
C LEU A 53 -1.42 19.36 11.27
N LYS A 54 -0.74 20.43 11.70
CA LYS A 54 0.01 21.29 10.78
C LYS A 54 1.13 20.52 10.06
N TRP A 55 1.83 19.63 10.77
CA TRP A 55 2.84 18.79 10.12
C TRP A 55 2.22 17.85 9.10
N LEU A 56 1.09 17.22 9.45
CA LEU A 56 0.34 16.38 8.52
C LEU A 56 -0.05 17.15 7.24
N GLN A 57 -0.61 18.36 7.38
CA GLN A 57 -0.95 19.24 6.26
C GLN A 57 0.28 19.62 5.41
N THR A 58 1.45 19.76 6.03
CA THR A 58 2.70 20.03 5.32
C THR A 58 3.10 18.83 4.45
N LEU A 59 3.04 17.62 5.01
CA LEU A 59 3.30 16.38 4.27
C LEU A 59 2.32 16.19 3.10
N GLU A 60 1.03 16.49 3.32
CA GLU A 60 0.00 16.46 2.28
C GLU A 60 0.30 17.45 1.15
N ALA A 61 0.62 18.71 1.48
CA ALA A 61 0.97 19.73 0.50
C ALA A 61 2.22 19.37 -0.32
N GLN A 62 3.16 18.65 0.30
CA GLN A 62 4.37 18.14 -0.34
C GLN A 62 4.16 16.80 -1.07
N LYS A 63 2.92 16.25 -1.05
CA LYS A 63 2.55 14.96 -1.64
C LYS A 63 3.38 13.80 -1.07
N GLN A 64 3.77 13.89 0.19
CA GLN A 64 4.48 12.84 0.92
C GLN A 64 3.47 11.91 1.62
N TYR A 65 2.56 11.30 0.86
CA TYR A 65 1.41 10.56 1.41
C TYR A 65 1.80 9.38 2.32
N LYS A 66 2.89 8.67 2.01
CA LYS A 66 3.37 7.56 2.85
C LYS A 66 3.80 8.05 4.24
N GLU A 67 4.50 9.17 4.30
CA GLU A 67 4.91 9.80 5.56
C GLU A 67 3.69 10.36 6.29
N ALA A 68 2.75 10.97 5.57
CA ALA A 68 1.50 11.50 6.13
C ALA A 68 0.64 10.40 6.78
N LEU A 69 0.46 9.27 6.10
CA LEU A 69 -0.27 8.11 6.62
C LEU A 69 0.44 7.45 7.80
N GLY A 70 1.78 7.40 7.78
CA GLY A 70 2.56 6.92 8.92
C GLY A 70 2.38 7.82 10.14
N TRP A 71 2.48 9.15 9.93
CA TRP A 71 2.28 10.14 10.98
C TRP A 71 0.86 10.11 11.56
N ASP A 72 -0.16 9.97 10.72
CA ASP A 72 -1.53 9.77 11.17
C ASP A 72 -1.67 8.46 11.98
N ARG A 73 -1.05 7.37 11.56
CA ARG A 73 -1.13 6.09 12.27
C ARG A 73 -0.54 6.17 13.68
N ASP A 74 0.57 6.88 13.84
CA ASP A 74 1.26 7.05 15.12
C ASP A 74 0.50 7.98 16.08
N HIS A 75 -0.24 8.96 15.54
CA HIS A 75 -0.87 10.01 16.33
C HIS A 75 -2.40 10.05 16.31
N LYS A 76 -3.04 9.21 15.48
CA LYS A 76 -4.50 9.07 15.30
C LYS A 76 -5.18 10.43 15.10
N LEU A 77 -4.72 11.18 14.10
CA LEU A 77 -5.11 12.57 13.89
C LEU A 77 -6.39 12.69 13.06
N LEU A 78 -6.49 11.85 12.03
CA LEU A 78 -7.56 11.83 11.06
C LEU A 78 -8.69 10.88 11.47
N LYS A 79 -9.90 11.22 11.05
CA LYS A 79 -11.00 10.26 11.02
C LYS A 79 -10.73 9.24 9.91
N TRP A 80 -11.38 8.08 10.05
CA TRP A 80 -11.28 6.98 9.09
C TRP A 80 -11.48 7.42 7.62
N GLU A 81 -12.52 8.22 7.34
CA GLU A 81 -12.81 8.69 5.98
C GLU A 81 -11.75 9.65 5.43
N GLU A 82 -11.20 10.52 6.27
CA GLU A 82 -10.13 11.46 5.90
C GLU A 82 -8.84 10.69 5.57
N ARG A 83 -8.49 9.70 6.40
CA ARG A 83 -7.36 8.80 6.15
C ARG A 83 -7.54 8.03 4.85
N LYS A 84 -8.75 7.54 4.57
CA LYS A 84 -9.05 6.85 3.31
C LYS A 84 -8.91 7.77 2.10
N ALA A 85 -9.38 9.02 2.20
CA ALA A 85 -9.20 10.01 1.14
C ALA A 85 -7.71 10.26 0.87
N LEU A 86 -6.93 10.46 1.94
CA LEU A 86 -5.48 10.64 1.86
C LEU A 86 -4.77 9.44 1.21
N ALA A 87 -5.15 8.22 1.59
CA ALA A 87 -4.61 7.00 1.02
C ALA A 87 -4.99 6.82 -0.47
N ARG A 88 -6.20 7.22 -0.88
CA ARG A 88 -6.60 7.22 -2.29
C ARG A 88 -5.76 8.19 -3.12
N GLU A 89 -5.51 9.39 -2.63
CA GLU A 89 -4.63 10.35 -3.30
C GLU A 89 -3.21 9.80 -3.45
N GLY A 90 -2.69 9.17 -2.39
CA GLY A 90 -1.39 8.49 -2.43
C GLY A 90 -1.35 7.37 -3.48
N CYS A 91 -2.40 6.54 -3.55
CA CYS A 91 -2.51 5.50 -4.58
C CYS A 91 -2.48 6.11 -5.99
N GLN A 92 -3.28 7.16 -6.23
CA GLN A 92 -3.34 7.83 -7.53
C GLN A 92 -2.00 8.47 -7.91
N GLN A 93 -1.28 9.09 -6.97
CA GLN A 93 0.04 9.65 -7.25
C GLN A 93 1.04 8.56 -7.63
N LEU A 94 1.07 7.45 -6.89
CA LEU A 94 1.94 6.31 -7.19
C LEU A 94 1.64 5.74 -8.58
N MET A 95 0.36 5.56 -8.93
CA MET A 95 -0.06 5.11 -10.26
C MET A 95 0.37 6.09 -11.36
N ARG A 96 0.20 7.40 -11.18
CA ARG A 96 0.70 8.42 -12.14
C ARG A 96 2.21 8.36 -12.33
N GLY A 97 2.95 8.01 -11.27
CA GLY A 97 4.39 7.78 -11.29
C GLY A 97 4.81 6.41 -11.83
N LYS A 98 3.87 5.57 -12.29
CA LYS A 98 4.09 4.19 -12.71
C LYS A 98 4.63 3.26 -11.62
N HIS A 99 4.42 3.60 -10.36
CA HIS A 99 4.75 2.77 -9.21
C HIS A 99 3.56 1.87 -8.83
N TYR A 100 3.06 1.08 -9.79
CA TYR A 100 1.80 0.35 -9.66
C TYR A 100 1.79 -0.68 -8.53
N TYR A 101 2.92 -1.35 -8.28
CA TYR A 101 3.03 -2.30 -7.17
C TYR A 101 2.95 -1.62 -5.80
N ASP A 102 3.61 -0.47 -5.64
CA ASP A 102 3.52 0.31 -4.41
C ASP A 102 2.10 0.87 -4.20
N ALA A 103 1.43 1.28 -5.28
CA ALA A 103 0.03 1.69 -5.22
C ALA A 103 -0.87 0.53 -4.78
N LEU A 104 -0.67 -0.67 -5.35
CA LEU A 104 -1.41 -1.88 -4.97
C LEU A 104 -1.19 -2.25 -3.50
N ARG A 105 0.06 -2.19 -3.01
CA ARG A 105 0.38 -2.44 -1.60
C ARG A 105 -0.31 -1.44 -0.69
N LEU A 106 -0.21 -0.14 -1.00
CA LEU A 106 -0.87 0.91 -0.23
C LEU A 106 -2.39 0.71 -0.19
N ALA A 107 -3.00 0.41 -1.33
CA ALA A 107 -4.43 0.16 -1.42
C ALA A 107 -4.87 -1.05 -0.58
N ARG A 108 -4.06 -2.12 -0.52
CA ARG A 108 -4.30 -3.27 0.35
C ARG A 108 -4.17 -2.91 1.84
N GLU A 109 -3.11 -2.21 2.22
CA GLU A 109 -2.87 -1.78 3.60
C GLU A 109 -4.00 -0.90 4.15
N GLU A 110 -4.55 -0.02 3.30
CA GLU A 110 -5.60 0.93 3.68
C GLU A 110 -7.02 0.46 3.28
N SER A 111 -7.17 -0.80 2.84
CA SER A 111 -8.45 -1.43 2.50
C SER A 111 -9.27 -0.60 1.48
N LEU A 112 -8.63 -0.27 0.36
CA LEU A 112 -9.17 0.48 -0.78
C LEU A 112 -9.32 -0.45 -2.00
N PRO A 113 -10.42 -1.24 -2.10
CA PRO A 113 -10.57 -2.26 -3.14
C PRO A 113 -10.67 -1.69 -4.56
N ASP A 114 -11.24 -0.49 -4.70
CA ASP A 114 -11.27 0.31 -5.92
C ASP A 114 -9.86 0.61 -6.42
N CYS A 115 -9.02 1.23 -5.57
CA CYS A 115 -7.64 1.54 -5.93
C CYS A 115 -6.78 0.28 -6.11
N ALA A 116 -7.01 -0.77 -5.32
CA ALA A 116 -6.26 -2.02 -5.43
C ALA A 116 -6.51 -2.68 -6.80
N ARG A 117 -7.76 -2.70 -7.27
CA ARG A 117 -8.10 -3.21 -8.59
C ARG A 117 -7.47 -2.39 -9.70
N GLU A 118 -7.59 -1.06 -9.64
CA GLU A 118 -7.00 -0.17 -10.66
C GLU A 118 -5.48 -0.34 -10.74
N ALA A 119 -4.80 -0.32 -9.58
CA ALA A 119 -3.36 -0.52 -9.51
C ALA A 119 -2.93 -1.92 -9.99
N ALA A 120 -3.72 -2.95 -9.69
CA ALA A 120 -3.48 -4.31 -10.18
C ALA A 120 -3.54 -4.37 -11.71
N VAL A 121 -4.59 -3.82 -12.33
CA VAL A 121 -4.72 -3.79 -13.80
C VAL A 121 -3.51 -3.11 -14.43
N GLN A 122 -3.16 -1.90 -13.98
CA GLN A 122 -2.03 -1.15 -14.52
C GLN A 122 -0.69 -1.86 -14.28
N TYR A 123 -0.50 -2.46 -13.11
CA TYR A 123 0.70 -3.26 -12.80
C TYR A 123 0.86 -4.42 -13.77
N VAL A 124 -0.22 -5.15 -14.04
CA VAL A 124 -0.10 -6.29 -14.96
C VAL A 124 0.07 -5.85 -16.39
N GLU A 125 -0.65 -4.83 -16.87
CA GLU A 125 -0.44 -4.27 -18.22
C GLU A 125 1.03 -3.85 -18.44
N ASP A 126 1.66 -3.22 -17.45
CA ASP A 126 3.08 -2.85 -17.48
C ASP A 126 4.00 -4.10 -17.50
N HIS A 127 3.66 -5.16 -16.76
CA HIS A 127 4.43 -6.43 -16.78
C HIS A 127 4.29 -7.18 -18.11
N LEU A 128 3.10 -7.18 -18.71
CA LEU A 128 2.84 -7.80 -20.01
C LEU A 128 3.64 -7.14 -21.13
N THR A 129 3.84 -5.83 -21.06
CA THR A 129 4.64 -5.11 -22.07
C THR A 129 6.14 -5.28 -21.89
N THR A 130 6.60 -5.56 -20.67
CA THR A 130 8.04 -5.62 -20.34
C THR A 130 8.63 -7.04 -20.30
N SER A 131 7.82 -8.08 -20.57
CA SER A 131 8.22 -9.51 -20.57
C SER A 131 8.90 -9.98 -19.29
N ARG A 132 8.57 -9.36 -18.15
CA ARG A 132 9.04 -9.78 -16.83
C ARG A 132 7.84 -10.31 -16.06
N MET A 133 7.73 -11.64 -15.96
CA MET A 133 6.73 -12.24 -15.08
C MET A 133 7.19 -12.19 -13.63
N SER A 134 6.28 -11.75 -12.75
CA SER A 134 6.46 -11.75 -11.30
C SER A 134 5.68 -12.90 -10.68
N SER A 135 6.23 -13.54 -9.63
CA SER A 135 5.56 -14.59 -8.87
C SER A 135 4.23 -14.13 -8.25
N ASP A 136 4.06 -12.82 -8.05
CA ASP A 136 2.89 -12.24 -7.39
C ASP A 136 1.64 -12.16 -8.29
N LEU A 137 1.77 -12.39 -9.61
CA LEU A 137 0.66 -12.26 -10.56
C LEU A 137 -0.48 -13.24 -10.30
N LEU A 138 -0.19 -14.46 -9.85
CA LEU A 138 -1.22 -15.44 -9.47
C LEU A 138 -2.05 -14.93 -8.27
N GLY A 139 -1.37 -14.31 -7.30
CA GLY A 139 -2.01 -13.69 -6.15
C GLY A 139 -2.91 -12.52 -6.56
N ILE A 140 -2.46 -11.74 -7.54
CA ILE A 140 -3.22 -10.61 -8.10
C ILE A 140 -4.48 -11.09 -8.84
N LEU A 141 -4.36 -12.14 -9.65
CA LEU A 141 -5.50 -12.74 -10.35
C LEU A 141 -6.59 -13.22 -9.38
N ARG A 142 -6.18 -13.88 -8.29
CA ARG A 142 -7.08 -14.43 -7.28
C ARG A 142 -7.86 -13.35 -6.53
N ARG A 143 -7.18 -12.26 -6.15
CA ARG A 143 -7.73 -11.26 -5.21
C ARG A 143 -8.36 -10.06 -5.89
N GLU A 144 -7.70 -9.48 -6.89
CA GLU A 144 -8.08 -8.17 -7.43
C GLU A 144 -8.77 -8.24 -8.81
N LEU A 145 -8.58 -9.33 -9.57
CA LEU A 145 -9.10 -9.44 -10.94
C LEU A 145 -10.29 -10.42 -11.11
N HIS A 146 -10.90 -10.88 -10.02
CA HIS A 146 -12.03 -11.84 -10.07
C HIS A 146 -13.23 -11.32 -10.89
N GLY A 147 -13.44 -10.00 -10.94
CA GLY A 147 -14.56 -9.36 -11.65
C GLY A 147 -14.25 -8.83 -13.05
N ASP A 148 -13.03 -8.99 -13.55
CA ASP A 148 -12.59 -8.45 -14.85
C ASP A 148 -12.22 -9.57 -15.83
N SER A 149 -13.20 -10.09 -16.57
CA SER A 149 -12.99 -11.31 -17.37
C SER A 149 -11.95 -11.11 -18.49
N ALA A 150 -11.88 -9.91 -19.07
CA ALA A 150 -10.97 -9.62 -20.18
C ALA A 150 -9.53 -9.51 -19.70
N VAL A 151 -9.28 -8.67 -18.69
CA VAL A 151 -7.93 -8.51 -18.11
C VAL A 151 -7.48 -9.83 -17.51
N ARG A 152 -8.31 -10.48 -16.68
CA ARG A 152 -7.99 -11.78 -16.08
C ARG A 152 -7.57 -12.81 -17.13
N LYS A 153 -8.32 -12.91 -18.23
CA LYS A 153 -8.02 -13.86 -19.32
C LYS A 153 -6.71 -13.52 -20.02
N GLN A 154 -6.44 -12.25 -20.28
CA GLN A 154 -5.19 -11.81 -20.90
C GLN A 154 -3.98 -12.15 -20.01
N VAL A 155 -4.07 -11.83 -18.72
CA VAL A 155 -3.00 -12.11 -17.75
C VAL A 155 -2.77 -13.61 -17.59
N ALA A 156 -3.84 -14.39 -17.38
CA ALA A 156 -3.74 -15.83 -17.22
C ALA A 156 -3.09 -16.50 -18.44
N ARG A 157 -3.44 -16.05 -19.66
CA ARG A 157 -2.83 -16.55 -20.90
C ARG A 157 -1.37 -16.14 -21.06
N ALA A 158 -1.01 -14.92 -20.67
CA ALA A 158 0.39 -14.50 -20.71
C ALA A 158 1.26 -15.27 -19.71
N MET A 159 0.75 -15.49 -18.49
CA MET A 159 1.41 -16.34 -17.49
C MET A 159 1.56 -17.78 -18.01
N PHE A 160 0.53 -18.32 -18.67
CA PHE A 160 0.60 -19.63 -19.29
C PHE A 160 1.69 -19.70 -20.38
N ALA A 161 1.71 -18.73 -21.29
CA ALA A 161 2.71 -18.68 -22.36
C ALA A 161 4.14 -18.59 -21.79
N ASP A 162 4.35 -17.76 -20.77
CA ASP A 162 5.63 -17.62 -20.09
C ASP A 162 6.07 -18.95 -19.43
N MET A 163 5.20 -19.58 -18.66
CA MET A 163 5.47 -20.86 -18.00
C MET A 163 5.71 -22.02 -18.99
N VAL A 164 5.10 -21.98 -20.18
CA VAL A 164 5.34 -22.99 -21.24
C VAL A 164 6.67 -22.75 -21.94
N CYS A 165 7.03 -21.49 -22.19
CA CYS A 165 8.25 -21.12 -22.90
C CYS A 165 9.52 -21.22 -22.04
N HIS A 166 9.40 -21.07 -20.72
CA HIS A 166 10.53 -21.17 -19.80
C HIS A 166 10.62 -22.57 -19.18
N GLU A 167 11.71 -23.30 -19.45
CA GLU A 167 11.96 -24.69 -19.02
C GLU A 167 12.13 -24.87 -17.50
N THR A 168 11.80 -23.87 -16.69
CA THR A 168 11.90 -23.94 -15.23
C THR A 168 10.69 -24.67 -14.64
N ASN A 169 10.93 -25.44 -13.57
CA ASN A 169 9.97 -26.29 -12.82
C ASN A 169 8.68 -25.57 -12.38
N HIS A 170 7.83 -25.18 -13.32
CA HIS A 170 6.58 -24.47 -13.10
C HIS A 170 5.37 -25.31 -13.52
N GLU A 171 5.56 -26.60 -13.82
CA GLU A 171 4.47 -27.47 -14.29
C GLU A 171 3.37 -27.64 -13.25
N ASP A 172 3.72 -27.62 -11.96
CA ASP A 172 2.73 -27.61 -10.88
C ASP A 172 1.97 -26.28 -10.80
N HIS A 173 2.64 -25.14 -11.05
CA HIS A 173 1.98 -23.84 -11.12
C HIS A 173 1.12 -23.68 -12.37
N LEU A 174 1.51 -24.30 -13.48
CA LEU A 174 0.76 -24.31 -14.73
C LEU A 174 -0.60 -25.00 -14.57
N LEU A 175 -0.64 -26.17 -13.92
CA LEU A 175 -1.91 -26.84 -13.63
C LEU A 175 -2.77 -26.07 -12.63
N VAL A 176 -2.17 -25.42 -11.63
CA VAL A 176 -2.91 -24.56 -10.70
C VAL A 176 -3.55 -23.39 -11.45
N LEU A 177 -2.80 -22.73 -12.32
CA LEU A 177 -3.28 -21.63 -13.15
C LEU A 177 -4.45 -22.06 -14.05
N VAL A 178 -4.29 -23.16 -14.79
CA VAL A 178 -5.35 -23.68 -15.68
C VAL A 178 -6.57 -24.18 -14.90
N GLY A 179 -6.35 -24.85 -13.76
CA GLY A 179 -7.43 -25.39 -12.93
C GLY A 179 -8.28 -24.30 -12.27
N GLU A 180 -7.64 -23.28 -11.70
CA GLU A 180 -8.34 -22.19 -11.00
C GLU A 180 -9.01 -21.20 -11.96
N PHE A 181 -8.43 -20.99 -13.15
CA PHE A 181 -8.90 -20.01 -14.13
C PHE A 181 -9.34 -20.70 -15.42
N ARG A 182 -10.04 -21.83 -15.31
CA ARG A 182 -10.39 -22.71 -16.45
C ARG A 182 -11.08 -21.98 -17.60
N ASP A 183 -11.95 -21.03 -17.27
CA ASP A 183 -12.70 -20.18 -18.21
C ASP A 183 -11.80 -19.27 -19.08
N CYS A 184 -10.54 -19.08 -18.68
CA CYS A 184 -9.56 -18.30 -19.41
C CYS A 184 -8.87 -19.11 -20.53
N PHE A 185 -8.95 -20.45 -20.48
CA PHE A 185 -8.20 -21.36 -21.34
C PHE A 185 -9.12 -22.22 -22.23
N SER A 186 -8.63 -22.59 -23.40
CA SER A 186 -9.23 -23.58 -24.30
C SER A 186 -8.94 -25.01 -23.82
N ASP A 187 -9.63 -26.00 -24.39
CA ASP A 187 -9.38 -27.42 -24.10
C ASP A 187 -7.96 -27.83 -24.51
N ALA A 188 -7.49 -27.36 -25.67
CA ALA A 188 -6.13 -27.61 -26.13
C ALA A 188 -5.05 -27.05 -25.18
N GLU A 189 -5.26 -25.85 -24.64
CA GLU A 189 -4.34 -25.25 -23.65
C GLU A 189 -4.31 -26.08 -22.34
N ALA A 190 -5.45 -26.61 -21.91
CA ALA A 190 -5.53 -27.45 -20.73
C ALA A 190 -4.86 -28.82 -20.94
N GLU A 191 -5.08 -29.45 -22.09
CA GLU A 191 -4.42 -30.70 -22.48
C GLU A 191 -2.90 -30.54 -22.57
N LEU A 192 -2.43 -29.41 -23.13
CA LEU A 192 -1.01 -29.08 -23.17
C LEU A 192 -0.42 -29.00 -21.77
N ALA A 193 -1.11 -28.36 -20.81
CA ALA A 193 -0.63 -28.27 -19.44
C ALA A 193 -0.48 -29.64 -18.77
N GLU A 194 -1.47 -30.52 -18.95
CA GLU A 194 -1.39 -31.90 -18.46
C GLU A 194 -0.26 -32.69 -19.11
N PHE A 195 -0.10 -32.56 -20.43
CA PHE A 195 0.97 -33.21 -21.18
C PHE A 195 2.35 -32.79 -20.65
N LEU A 196 2.58 -31.48 -20.47
CA LEU A 196 3.84 -30.96 -19.96
C LEU A 196 4.15 -31.49 -18.56
N LYS A 197 3.15 -31.56 -17.67
CA LYS A 197 3.35 -32.16 -16.33
C LYS A 197 3.70 -33.65 -16.39
N ARG A 198 3.07 -34.43 -17.29
CA ARG A 198 3.40 -35.85 -17.47
C ARG A 198 4.83 -36.00 -18.01
N ALA A 199 5.17 -35.22 -19.04
CA ALA A 199 6.51 -35.21 -19.62
C ALA A 199 7.59 -34.82 -18.60
N ALA A 200 7.30 -33.91 -17.67
CA ALA A 200 8.22 -33.53 -16.60
C ALA A 200 8.45 -34.66 -15.58
N LYS A 201 7.44 -35.49 -15.28
CA LYS A 201 7.58 -36.67 -14.40
C LYS A 201 8.47 -37.76 -15.00
N ASP A 202 8.46 -37.88 -16.32
CA ASP A 202 9.25 -38.89 -17.05
C ASP A 202 10.68 -38.42 -17.36
N ARG A 203 11.05 -37.17 -17.01
CA ARG A 203 12.43 -36.70 -17.11
C ARG A 203 13.31 -37.40 -16.06
N PRO A 204 14.40 -38.08 -16.46
CA PRO A 204 15.33 -38.63 -15.49
C PRO A 204 15.93 -37.50 -14.66
N ARG A 205 15.84 -37.60 -13.33
CA ARG A 205 16.51 -36.68 -12.40
C ARG A 205 18.01 -36.76 -12.67
N ARG A 206 18.56 -35.70 -13.28
CA ARG A 206 20.00 -35.51 -13.43
C ARG A 206 20.61 -35.04 -12.12
#